data_AF-A0A523E023-F1
#
_entry.id   AF-A0A523E023-F1
#
_cell.length_a   1.000
_cell.length_b   1.000
_cell.length_c   1.000
_cell.angle_alpha   90.00
_cell.angle_beta   90.00
_cell.angle_gamma   90.00
#
_symmetry.space_group_name_H-M   'P 1'
#
loop_
_entity.id
_entity.type
_entity.pdbx_description
1 polymer ?
#
loop_
_entity_poly.entity_id
_entity_poly.type
_entity_poly.pdbx_seq_one_letter_code
_entity_poly.pdbx_strand_id
1 'polypeptide(L)'
;MQKLLPLLLALLVTTACGSACKETASQRRGVVPSTEADEEAIRELLRKNDEAMTSGDPDGVAALYTDDAVEMGQNRPAIFGKSAIHALEERFLSANHAEVRTTVDKIQVSGDLAVVRAGFTVSPRRRAVATQPPSSPRA
;
A
#
# COMPACT_ATOMS: atom_id res chain seq x y z
N MET A 1 7.91 -27.67 70.95
CA MET A 1 8.93 -27.24 69.97
C MET A 1 9.03 -28.34 68.93
N GLN A 2 8.41 -28.21 67.75
CA GLN A 2 8.84 -27.41 66.60
C GLN A 2 9.81 -28.20 65.69
N LYS A 3 9.30 -28.47 64.47
CA LYS A 3 9.96 -28.57 63.15
C LYS A 3 10.20 -29.95 62.51
N LEU A 4 9.80 -29.97 61.24
CA LEU A 4 10.24 -30.76 60.07
C LEU A 4 9.36 -31.99 59.74
N LEU A 5 8.36 -32.02 58.85
CA LEU A 5 7.92 -31.23 57.68
C LEU A 5 9.06 -30.63 56.84
N PRO A 6 9.58 -31.33 55.80
CA PRO A 6 8.76 -31.68 54.63
C PRO A 6 9.18 -33.01 53.96
N LEU A 7 8.35 -34.06 54.09
CA LEU A 7 8.39 -35.25 53.23
C LEU A 7 7.24 -35.13 52.22
N LEU A 8 7.31 -34.15 51.32
CA LEU A 8 6.33 -33.93 50.25
C LEU A 8 6.93 -33.01 49.17
N LEU A 9 8.10 -33.40 48.65
CA LEU A 9 8.69 -32.76 47.47
C LEU A 9 9.33 -33.81 46.56
N ALA A 10 8.55 -34.83 46.22
CA ALA A 10 8.83 -35.72 45.12
C ALA A 10 7.67 -35.60 44.12
N LEU A 11 8.03 -35.48 42.85
CA LEU A 11 7.16 -35.63 41.67
C LEU A 11 6.39 -34.36 41.23
N LEU A 12 7.02 -33.56 40.37
CA LEU A 12 6.39 -32.80 39.25
C LEU A 12 7.48 -32.06 38.45
N VAL A 13 8.42 -32.80 37.84
CA VAL A 13 9.30 -32.27 36.78
C VAL A 13 9.24 -33.20 35.58
N THR A 14 8.09 -33.19 34.91
CA THR A 14 7.96 -33.70 33.55
C THR A 14 6.94 -32.83 32.83
N THR A 15 7.20 -32.56 31.55
CA THR A 15 6.31 -31.89 30.58
C THR A 15 6.28 -30.35 30.58
N ALA A 16 7.28 -29.75 29.95
CA ALA A 16 7.13 -28.46 29.27
C ALA A 16 8.20 -28.27 28.18
N CYS A 17 8.30 -29.22 27.25
CA CYS A 17 9.00 -28.99 25.97
C CYS A 17 8.15 -29.62 24.87
N GLY A 18 7.23 -28.84 24.30
CA GLY A 18 6.30 -29.36 23.29
C GLY A 18 5.15 -28.44 22.89
N SER A 19 5.26 -27.12 23.02
CA SER A 19 4.17 -26.21 22.58
C SER A 19 4.66 -24.84 22.12
N ALA A 20 5.76 -24.77 21.36
CA ALA A 20 6.23 -23.52 20.75
C ALA A 20 6.28 -23.54 19.20
N CYS A 21 5.79 -24.61 18.56
CA CYS A 21 5.44 -24.58 17.13
C CYS A 21 3.96 -24.97 16.99
N LYS A 22 3.06 -24.15 17.54
CA LYS A 22 1.81 -23.94 16.82
C LYS A 22 2.17 -22.98 15.69
N GLU A 23 2.69 -23.57 14.63
CA GLU A 23 2.54 -23.02 13.29
C GLU A 23 1.06 -22.71 13.15
N THR A 24 0.72 -21.43 13.24
CA THR A 24 -0.60 -20.94 12.89
C THR A 24 -0.70 -21.22 11.40
N ALA A 25 -1.14 -22.45 11.07
CA ALA A 25 -1.69 -22.77 9.78
C ALA A 25 -2.72 -21.67 9.55
N SER A 26 -2.35 -20.74 8.67
CA SER A 26 -3.22 -19.71 8.14
C SER A 26 -4.50 -20.43 7.79
N GLN A 27 -5.52 -20.28 8.65
CA GLN A 27 -6.86 -20.70 8.30
C GLN A 27 -7.08 -19.97 6.98
N ARG A 28 -7.25 -20.73 5.89
CA ARG A 28 -7.82 -20.20 4.66
C ARG A 28 -9.18 -19.67 5.08
N ARG A 29 -9.21 -18.40 5.50
CA ARG A 29 -10.42 -17.64 5.68
C ARG A 29 -11.13 -17.82 4.36
N GLY A 30 -12.33 -18.39 4.42
CA GLY A 30 -13.10 -18.70 3.23
C GLY A 30 -13.04 -17.51 2.29
N VAL A 31 -12.75 -17.77 1.01
CA VAL A 31 -12.72 -16.73 -0.01
C VAL A 31 -14.12 -16.10 0.01
N VAL A 32 -14.24 -14.94 0.64
CA VAL A 32 -15.42 -14.11 0.46
C VAL A 32 -15.33 -13.67 -1.00
N PRO A 33 -16.35 -13.96 -1.83
CA PRO A 33 -16.32 -13.59 -3.24
C PRO A 33 -16.07 -12.09 -3.37
N SER A 34 -15.17 -11.72 -4.29
CA SER A 34 -15.01 -10.35 -4.77
C SER A 34 -16.38 -9.78 -5.08
N THR A 35 -16.74 -8.64 -4.49
CA THR A 35 -17.90 -7.90 -4.96
C THR A 35 -17.46 -6.95 -6.07
N GLU A 36 -18.31 -6.73 -7.08
CA GLU A 36 -18.04 -5.72 -8.11
C GLU A 36 -17.78 -4.34 -7.50
N ALA A 37 -18.36 -4.06 -6.32
CA ALA A 37 -18.13 -2.84 -5.56
C ALA A 37 -16.69 -2.71 -5.03
N ASP A 38 -16.07 -3.80 -4.58
CA ASP A 38 -14.67 -3.79 -4.12
C ASP A 38 -13.72 -3.49 -5.28
N GLU A 39 -13.97 -4.11 -6.44
CA GLU A 39 -13.16 -3.86 -7.65
C GLU A 39 -13.29 -2.42 -8.12
N GLU A 40 -14.50 -1.86 -8.10
CA GLU A 40 -14.72 -0.46 -8.45
C GLU A 40 -14.06 0.50 -7.45
N ALA A 41 -14.14 0.21 -6.14
CA ALA A 41 -13.47 0.99 -5.11
C ALA A 41 -11.95 0.99 -5.31
N ILE A 42 -11.35 -0.14 -5.67
CA ILE A 42 -9.91 -0.24 -5.99
C ILE A 42 -9.56 0.59 -7.23
N ARG A 43 -10.38 0.55 -8.28
CA ARG A 43 -10.16 1.38 -9.48
C ARG A 43 -10.20 2.87 -9.15
N GLU A 44 -11.12 3.26 -8.27
CA GLU A 44 -11.21 4.65 -7.80
C GLU A 44 -9.98 5.07 -6.98
N LEU A 45 -9.42 4.18 -6.13
CA LEU A 45 -8.16 4.47 -5.42
C LEU A 45 -7.00 4.69 -6.40
N LEU A 46 -6.90 3.89 -7.45
CA LEU A 46 -5.87 4.06 -8.49
C LEU A 46 -6.06 5.36 -9.28
N ARG A 47 -7.30 5.73 -9.58
CA ARG A 47 -7.63 7.00 -10.23
C ARG A 47 -7.23 8.19 -9.37
N LYS A 48 -7.52 8.15 -8.06
CA LYS A 48 -7.09 9.17 -7.10
C LYS A 48 -5.57 9.25 -7.00
N ASN A 49 -4.88 8.12 -7.04
CA ASN A 49 -3.41 8.09 -7.07
C ASN A 49 -2.89 8.78 -8.33
N ASP A 50 -3.42 8.45 -9.51
CA ASP A 50 -3.03 9.10 -10.76
C ASP A 50 -3.29 10.62 -10.73
N GLU A 51 -4.40 11.05 -10.14
CA GLU A 51 -4.73 12.46 -9.97
C GLU A 51 -3.74 13.18 -9.04
N ALA A 52 -3.43 12.60 -7.88
CA ALA A 52 -2.50 13.17 -6.92
C ALA A 52 -1.06 13.21 -7.46
N MET A 53 -0.60 12.12 -8.08
CA MET A 53 0.70 12.05 -8.75
C MET A 53 0.80 13.05 -9.89
N THR A 54 -0.27 13.15 -10.69
CA THR A 54 -0.32 14.13 -11.77
C THR A 54 -0.26 15.52 -11.16
N SER A 55 -1.17 15.89 -10.26
CA SER A 55 -1.30 17.23 -9.66
C SER A 55 -0.09 17.68 -8.84
N GLY A 56 0.80 16.77 -8.45
CA GLY A 56 1.96 17.06 -7.60
C GLY A 56 1.58 17.17 -6.12
N ASP A 57 0.63 16.34 -5.68
CA ASP A 57 0.05 16.32 -4.35
C ASP A 57 0.57 15.12 -3.52
N PRO A 58 1.68 15.27 -2.78
CA PRO A 58 2.23 14.20 -1.97
C PRO A 58 1.32 13.80 -0.80
N ASP A 59 0.52 14.73 -0.27
CA ASP A 59 -0.45 14.43 0.79
C ASP A 59 -1.55 13.50 0.26
N GLY A 60 -2.05 13.80 -0.95
CA GLY A 60 -3.03 12.98 -1.65
C GLY A 60 -2.53 11.56 -1.93
N VAL A 61 -1.27 11.40 -2.32
CA VAL A 61 -0.67 10.07 -2.53
C VAL A 61 -0.54 9.31 -1.22
N ALA A 62 0.04 9.94 -0.19
CA ALA A 62 0.28 9.28 1.10
C ALA A 62 -1.02 8.89 1.83
N ALA A 63 -2.12 9.61 1.61
CA ALA A 63 -3.43 9.30 2.18
C ALA A 63 -3.98 7.93 1.71
N LEU A 64 -3.51 7.41 0.57
CA LEU A 64 -3.93 6.12 0.02
C LEU A 64 -3.19 4.92 0.62
N TYR A 65 -2.10 5.17 1.35
CA TYR A 65 -1.32 4.12 2.00
C TYR A 65 -1.85 3.81 3.41
N THR A 66 -1.59 2.59 3.90
CA THR A 66 -1.74 2.27 5.34
C THR A 66 -0.52 2.77 6.12
N ASP A 67 -0.65 2.91 7.43
CA ASP A 67 0.44 3.43 8.28
C ASP A 67 1.69 2.53 8.26
N ASP A 68 1.49 1.22 8.03
CA ASP A 68 2.50 0.16 7.96
C ASP A 68 2.91 -0.23 6.53
N ALA A 69 2.51 0.55 5.52
CA ALA A 69 2.76 0.24 4.12
C ALA A 69 4.25 0.09 3.78
N VAL A 70 4.55 -0.73 2.78
CA VAL A 70 5.91 -0.92 2.25
C VAL A 70 5.92 -0.61 0.77
N GLU A 71 6.76 0.35 0.37
CA GLU A 71 6.96 0.69 -1.04
C GLU A 71 8.29 0.12 -1.55
N MET A 72 8.23 -0.61 -2.65
CA MET A 72 9.38 -1.26 -3.29
C MET A 72 9.68 -0.63 -4.64
N GLY A 73 10.30 0.55 -4.62
CA GLY A 73 10.74 1.23 -5.83
C GLY A 73 11.92 0.53 -6.53
N GLN A 74 12.07 0.80 -7.82
CA GLN A 74 13.16 0.24 -8.62
C GLN A 74 14.53 0.76 -8.15
N ASN A 75 15.54 -0.11 -8.12
CA ASN A 75 16.94 0.24 -7.84
C ASN A 75 17.19 0.98 -6.51
N ARG A 76 16.30 0.83 -5.53
CA ARG A 76 16.44 1.42 -4.19
C ARG A 76 15.98 0.44 -3.10
N PRO A 77 16.42 0.61 -1.84
CA PRO A 77 15.87 -0.13 -0.72
C PRO A 77 14.36 0.12 -0.55
N ALA A 78 13.67 -0.83 0.07
CA ALA A 78 12.27 -0.66 0.44
C ALA A 78 12.08 0.48 1.47
N ILE A 79 10.98 1.22 1.33
CA ILE A 79 10.58 2.28 2.26
C ILE A 79 9.43 1.75 3.11
N PHE A 80 9.53 1.94 4.43
CA PHE A 80 8.58 1.42 5.41
C PHE A 80 7.80 2.54 6.08
N GLY A 81 6.49 2.40 6.08
CA GLY A 81 5.54 3.26 6.75
C GLY A 81 5.14 4.50 5.94
N LYS A 82 3.89 4.92 6.13
CA LYS A 82 3.28 6.06 5.42
C LYS A 82 4.09 7.34 5.47
N SER A 83 4.63 7.69 6.65
CA SER A 83 5.39 8.93 6.82
C SER A 83 6.66 8.96 5.96
N ALA A 84 7.33 7.82 5.78
CA ALA A 84 8.52 7.75 4.95
C ALA A 84 8.18 7.75 3.44
N ILE A 85 7.06 7.13 3.07
CA ILE A 85 6.51 7.20 1.71
C ILE A 85 6.12 8.64 1.36
N HIS A 86 5.44 9.34 2.26
CA HIS A 86 5.10 10.75 2.08
C HIS A 86 6.33 11.62 1.81
N ALA A 87 7.38 11.50 2.63
CA ALA A 87 8.63 12.25 2.45
C ALA A 87 9.35 11.93 1.12
N LEU A 88 9.20 10.69 0.63
CA LEU A 88 9.68 10.30 -0.69
C LEU A 88 8.87 10.99 -1.80
N GLU A 89 7.55 10.96 -1.72
CA GLU A 89 6.67 11.58 -2.71
C GLU A 89 6.82 13.10 -2.74
N GLU A 90 6.98 13.75 -1.59
CA GLU A 90 7.25 15.19 -1.51
C GLU A 90 8.53 15.56 -2.28
N ARG A 91 9.60 14.79 -2.09
CA ARG A 91 10.88 14.99 -2.81
C ARG A 91 10.73 14.69 -4.30
N PHE A 92 9.97 13.67 -4.67
CA PHE A 92 9.79 13.29 -6.06
C PHE A 92 8.95 14.31 -6.82
N LEU A 93 7.79 14.69 -6.28
CA LEU A 93 6.82 15.57 -6.93
C LEU A 93 7.25 17.05 -6.93
N SER A 94 8.11 17.48 -6.00
CA SER A 94 8.71 18.81 -6.05
C SER A 94 9.76 18.96 -7.18
N ALA A 95 10.35 17.86 -7.62
CA ALA A 95 11.37 17.86 -8.68
C ALA A 95 10.82 17.44 -10.05
N ASN A 96 9.62 16.85 -10.12
CA ASN A 96 9.09 16.24 -11.32
C ASN A 96 7.64 16.67 -11.56
N HIS A 97 7.32 17.00 -12.81
CA HIS A 97 5.96 17.30 -13.24
C HIS A 97 5.62 16.48 -14.48
N ALA A 98 4.77 15.48 -14.29
CA ALA A 98 4.32 14.60 -15.36
C ALA A 98 2.83 14.31 -15.23
N GLU A 99 2.25 13.83 -16.31
CA GLU A 99 0.94 13.19 -16.30
C GLU A 99 1.15 11.69 -16.14
N VAL A 100 0.49 11.12 -15.12
CA VAL A 100 0.56 9.70 -14.77
C VAL A 100 -0.77 9.06 -15.10
N ARG A 101 -0.73 7.87 -15.69
CA ARG A 101 -1.93 7.06 -15.96
C ARG A 101 -1.66 5.60 -15.71
N THR A 102 -2.51 4.99 -14.90
CA THR A 102 -2.48 3.57 -14.55
C THR A 102 -3.45 2.80 -15.45
N THR A 103 -3.02 1.63 -15.93
CA THR A 103 -3.85 0.67 -16.67
C THR A 103 -3.86 -0.65 -15.92
N VAL A 104 -5.05 -1.03 -15.44
CA VAL A 104 -5.23 -2.25 -14.63
C VAL A 104 -5.32 -3.48 -15.53
N ASP A 105 -4.45 -4.46 -15.29
CA ASP A 105 -4.50 -5.76 -15.95
C ASP A 105 -5.39 -6.75 -15.20
N LYS A 106 -5.31 -6.74 -13.86
CA LYS A 106 -6.03 -7.69 -13.01
C LYS A 106 -6.21 -7.16 -11.60
N ILE A 107 -7.40 -7.37 -11.05
CA ILE A 107 -7.71 -7.23 -9.63
C ILE A 107 -8.13 -8.61 -9.10
N GLN A 108 -7.64 -8.99 -7.92
CA GLN A 108 -8.08 -10.18 -7.21
C GLN A 108 -8.38 -9.82 -5.77
N VAL A 109 -9.65 -9.93 -5.36
CA VAL A 109 -10.10 -9.66 -4.00
C VAL A 109 -10.24 -10.97 -3.22
N SER A 110 -9.89 -10.95 -1.93
CA SER A 110 -10.02 -12.07 -1.01
C SER A 110 -10.29 -11.54 0.41
N GLY A 111 -11.57 -11.42 0.75
CA GLY A 111 -11.96 -10.77 2.01
C GLY A 111 -11.51 -9.31 2.03
N ASP A 112 -10.84 -8.90 3.09
CA ASP A 112 -10.41 -7.50 3.29
C ASP A 112 -9.15 -7.11 2.49
N LEU A 113 -8.61 -8.02 1.68
CA LEU A 113 -7.38 -7.82 0.91
C LEU A 113 -7.63 -7.91 -0.58
N ALA A 114 -6.86 -7.14 -1.35
CA ALA A 114 -6.82 -7.25 -2.80
C ALA A 114 -5.38 -7.18 -3.32
N VAL A 115 -5.14 -7.88 -4.44
CA VAL A 115 -3.90 -7.78 -5.21
C VAL A 115 -4.23 -7.18 -6.57
N VAL A 116 -3.53 -6.10 -6.91
CA VAL A 116 -3.63 -5.43 -8.20
C VAL A 116 -2.36 -5.64 -8.99
N ARG A 117 -2.51 -5.99 -10.26
CA ARG A 117 -1.45 -5.89 -11.26
C ARG A 117 -1.85 -4.85 -12.29
N ALA A 118 -0.97 -3.89 -12.51
CA ALA A 118 -1.19 -2.79 -13.42
C ALA A 118 0.13 -2.35 -14.07
N GLY A 119 0.03 -1.81 -15.27
CA GLY A 119 1.07 -0.98 -15.87
C GLY A 119 0.77 0.50 -15.65
N PHE A 120 1.78 1.36 -15.79
CA PHE A 120 1.58 2.80 -15.77
C PHE A 120 2.39 3.47 -16.89
N THR A 121 1.89 4.61 -17.35
CA THR A 121 2.59 5.49 -18.28
C THR A 121 2.85 6.82 -17.62
N VAL A 122 4.02 7.40 -17.88
CA VAL A 122 4.40 8.74 -17.47
C VAL A 122 4.67 9.54 -18.73
N SER A 123 4.03 10.70 -18.88
CA SER A 123 4.23 11.58 -20.03
C SER A 123 4.41 13.02 -19.60
N PRO A 124 5.09 13.87 -20.40
CA PRO A 124 5.14 15.30 -20.13
C PRO A 124 3.72 15.85 -20.08
N ARG A 125 3.40 16.65 -19.06
CA ARG A 125 2.11 17.36 -19.04
C ARG A 125 2.02 18.24 -20.28
N ARG A 126 0.94 18.07 -21.06
CA ARG A 126 0.67 18.98 -22.17
C ARG A 126 0.48 20.39 -21.60
N ARG A 127 1.34 21.32 -22.01
CA ARG A 127 1.04 22.75 -21.83
C ARG A 127 -0.28 23.00 -22.55
N ALA A 128 -1.27 23.57 -21.86
CA ALA A 128 -2.46 24.08 -22.53
C ALA A 128 -2.00 25.03 -23.63
N VAL A 129 -2.33 24.72 -24.88
CA VAL A 129 -2.11 25.67 -25.99
C VAL A 129 -3.02 26.84 -25.68
N ALA A 130 -2.44 27.95 -25.24
CA ALA A 130 -3.16 29.22 -25.22
C ALA A 130 -3.64 29.44 -26.65
N THR A 131 -4.96 29.45 -26.85
CA THR A 131 -5.56 29.87 -28.12
C THR A 131 -5.09 31.30 -28.36
N GLN A 132 -4.05 31.47 -29.17
CA GLN A 132 -3.71 32.77 -29.72
C GLN A 132 -4.94 33.23 -30.52
N PRO A 133 -5.53 34.39 -30.21
CA PRO A 133 -6.60 34.94 -31.05
C PRO A 133 -6.07 35.10 -32.48
N PRO A 134 -6.91 34.92 -33.51
CA PRO A 134 -6.48 34.98 -34.89
C PRO A 134 -5.76 36.32 -35.13
N SER A 135 -4.53 36.25 -35.63
CA SER A 135 -3.79 37.44 -36.03
C SER A 135 -4.62 38.19 -37.07
N SER A 136 -4.98 39.43 -36.76
CA SER A 136 -5.77 40.29 -37.65
C SER A 136 -5.14 40.35 -39.05
N PRO A 137 -5.95 40.35 -40.12
CA PRO A 137 -5.43 40.52 -41.47
C PRO A 137 -4.70 41.86 -41.53
N ARG A 138 -3.46 41.84 -42.05
CA ARG A 138 -2.71 43.05 -42.36
C ARG A 138 -3.45 43.75 -43.50
N ALA A 139 -3.92 44.98 -43.25
CA ALA A 139 -4.60 45.84 -44.21
C ALA A 139 -3.68 46.23 -45.39
#